data_AF-A0A8B8DKB7-F1
#
_entry.id   AF-A0A8B8DKB7-F1
#
_cell.length_a   1.000
_cell.length_b   1.000
_cell.length_c   1.000
_cell.angle_alpha   90.00
_cell.angle_beta   90.00
_cell.angle_gamma   90.00
#
_symmetry.space_group_name_H-M   'P 1'
#
loop_
_entity.id
_entity.type
_entity.pdbx_description
1 polymer ?
#
loop_
_entity_poly.entity_id
_entity_poly.type
_entity_poly.pdbx_seq_one_letter_code
_entity_poly.pdbx_strand_id
1 'polypeptide(L)'
;MYTPLVLALVTLAAAHPGYRDSIPNGYTVPNPCGSDSWQAVGHYDPFHHTIAKNQFGKDFSAAAHIWTESLCKTDSDGDGRTNGEELGDPRCEWNIGDRPAGSASGHPGICEPIGSGACSNQAFRCGCHGNQCVGR
;
A
#
# COMPACT_ATOMS: atom_id res chain seq x y z
N MET A 1 -30.27 -21.50 47.54
CA MET A 1 -29.83 -21.71 46.15
C MET A 1 -29.52 -20.33 45.58
N TYR A 2 -28.24 -19.98 45.41
CA TYR A 2 -27.80 -18.67 44.91
C TYR A 2 -27.32 -18.83 43.47
N THR A 3 -28.01 -18.21 42.53
CA THR A 3 -27.60 -18.14 41.12
C THR A 3 -26.66 -16.95 40.96
N PRO A 4 -25.36 -17.14 40.66
CA PRO A 4 -24.49 -16.01 40.37
C PRO A 4 -24.82 -15.45 38.98
N LEU A 5 -25.25 -14.19 38.94
CA LEU A 5 -25.37 -13.41 37.72
C LEU A 5 -23.95 -13.09 37.23
N VAL A 6 -23.49 -13.78 36.19
CA VAL A 6 -22.21 -13.48 35.53
C VAL A 6 -22.41 -12.27 34.63
N LEU A 7 -21.84 -11.14 35.02
CA LEU A 7 -21.81 -9.93 34.21
C LEU A 7 -20.75 -10.08 33.12
N ALA A 8 -21.16 -10.35 31.88
CA ALA A 8 -20.26 -10.43 30.74
C ALA A 8 -19.84 -9.01 30.31
N LEU A 9 -18.60 -8.63 30.61
CA LEU A 9 -17.94 -7.45 30.04
C LEU A 9 -17.58 -7.74 28.58
N VAL A 10 -18.41 -7.27 27.65
CA VAL A 10 -18.10 -7.29 26.21
C VAL A 10 -17.16 -6.13 25.93
N THR A 11 -15.87 -6.42 25.75
CA THR A 11 -14.90 -5.43 25.26
C THR A 11 -15.21 -5.12 23.80
N LEU A 12 -15.59 -3.87 23.51
CA LEU A 12 -15.60 -3.37 22.12
C LEU A 12 -14.14 -3.30 21.66
N ALA A 13 -13.67 -4.34 20.97
CA ALA A 13 -12.45 -4.26 20.19
C ALA A 13 -12.74 -3.38 18.97
N ALA A 14 -12.31 -2.11 19.00
CA ALA A 14 -12.26 -1.30 17.80
C ALA A 14 -11.18 -1.90 16.87
N ALA A 15 -11.60 -2.57 15.81
CA ALA A 15 -10.68 -2.97 14.75
C ALA A 15 -10.14 -1.68 14.11
N HIS A 16 -8.83 -1.47 14.18
CA HIS A 16 -8.20 -0.37 13.45
C HIS A 16 -8.31 -0.68 11.95
N PRO A 17 -8.65 0.30 11.10
CA PRO A 17 -8.60 0.12 9.66
C PRO A 17 -7.21 -0.38 9.26
N GLY A 18 -7.14 -1.27 8.28
CA GLY A 18 -5.86 -1.66 7.72
C GLY A 18 -5.25 -0.46 7.01
N TYR A 19 -3.92 -0.39 6.88
CA TYR A 19 -3.27 0.70 6.13
C TYR A 19 -3.77 0.89 4.69
N ARG A 20 -4.42 -0.13 4.11
CA ARG A 20 -5.12 -0.06 2.82
C ARG A 20 -6.36 0.84 2.83
N ASP A 21 -7.01 1.00 3.98
CA ASP A 21 -8.12 1.94 4.19
C ASP A 21 -7.64 3.40 4.28
N SER A 22 -6.33 3.59 4.52
CA SER A 22 -5.70 4.91 4.66
C SER A 22 -5.10 5.44 3.36
N ILE A 23 -5.34 4.77 2.22
CA ILE A 23 -4.86 5.16 0.89
C ILE A 23 -5.97 4.97 -0.16
N PRO A 24 -6.02 5.77 -1.23
CA PRO A 24 -7.00 5.61 -2.29
C PRO A 24 -6.82 4.26 -2.99
N ASN A 25 -7.93 3.60 -3.32
CA ASN A 25 -7.96 2.29 -4.00
C ASN A 25 -7.03 1.22 -3.39
N GLY A 26 -6.72 1.28 -2.08
CA GLY A 26 -5.79 0.35 -1.44
C GLY A 26 -6.17 -1.14 -1.55
N TYR A 27 -7.42 -1.43 -1.94
CA TYR A 27 -7.91 -2.79 -2.18
C TYR A 27 -7.80 -3.29 -3.62
N THR A 28 -7.54 -2.39 -4.57
CA THR A 28 -7.59 -2.66 -6.01
C THR A 28 -6.31 -2.24 -6.73
N VAL A 29 -5.21 -2.02 -6.00
CA VAL A 29 -3.88 -1.77 -6.56
C VAL A 29 -3.49 -2.94 -7.47
N PRO A 30 -3.21 -2.71 -8.77
CA PRO A 30 -2.80 -3.76 -9.70
C PRO A 30 -1.56 -4.51 -9.22
N ASN A 31 -1.51 -5.82 -9.46
CA ASN A 31 -0.29 -6.59 -9.29
C ASN A 31 0.47 -6.65 -10.63
N PRO A 32 1.63 -6.01 -10.77
CA PRO A 32 2.38 -6.01 -12.04
C PRO A 32 2.96 -7.39 -12.41
N CYS A 33 2.85 -8.38 -11.51
CA CYS A 33 3.29 -9.76 -11.70
C CYS A 33 2.15 -10.75 -11.98
N GLY A 34 0.90 -10.30 -12.10
CA GLY A 34 -0.25 -11.18 -12.28
C GLY A 34 -1.56 -10.45 -12.52
N SER A 35 -2.69 -11.13 -12.32
CA SER A 35 -4.03 -10.56 -12.53
C SER A 35 -4.74 -10.11 -11.25
N ASP A 36 -4.20 -10.48 -10.09
CA ASP A 36 -4.82 -10.17 -8.79
C ASP A 36 -4.45 -8.76 -8.28
N SER A 37 -5.08 -8.30 -7.21
CA SER A 37 -4.67 -7.06 -6.53
C SER A 37 -3.47 -7.27 -5.62
N TRP A 38 -2.60 -6.28 -5.48
CA TRP A 38 -1.52 -6.27 -4.49
C TRP A 38 -2.07 -5.97 -3.10
N GLN A 39 -2.05 -6.95 -2.19
CA GLN A 39 -2.70 -6.83 -0.89
C GLN A 39 -1.83 -6.07 0.13
N ALA A 40 -0.51 -6.20 0.03
CA ALA A 40 0.45 -5.54 0.91
C ALA A 40 1.19 -4.41 0.20
N VAL A 41 0.47 -3.33 -0.18
CA VAL A 41 0.95 -2.22 -1.06
C VAL A 41 2.27 -1.59 -0.61
N GLY A 42 2.54 -1.51 0.70
CA GLY A 42 3.80 -0.99 1.25
C GLY A 42 4.95 -1.99 1.33
N HIS A 43 4.84 -3.15 0.70
CA HIS A 43 5.79 -4.27 0.80
C HIS A 43 6.13 -4.83 -0.59
N TYR A 44 7.30 -5.47 -0.70
CA TYR A 44 7.71 -6.18 -1.93
C TYR A 44 7.07 -7.56 -2.11
N ASP A 45 6.39 -8.07 -1.07
CA ASP A 45 5.60 -9.30 -1.18
C ASP A 45 4.12 -8.94 -1.28
N PRO A 46 3.37 -9.44 -2.27
CA PRO A 46 1.96 -9.05 -2.50
C PRO A 46 0.99 -9.54 -1.42
N PHE A 47 1.34 -10.59 -0.66
CA PHE A 47 0.45 -11.22 0.32
C PHE A 47 0.96 -11.10 1.76
N HIS A 48 2.28 -11.05 1.94
CA HIS A 48 2.89 -11.06 3.26
C HIS A 48 3.26 -9.66 3.72
N HIS A 49 2.88 -9.34 4.97
CA HIS A 49 3.41 -8.19 5.70
C HIS A 49 4.84 -8.51 6.14
N THR A 50 5.75 -8.65 5.18
CA THR A 50 7.17 -8.87 5.46
C THR A 50 7.75 -7.64 6.17
N ILE A 51 8.89 -7.78 6.85
CA ILE A 51 9.56 -6.60 7.44
C ILE A 51 10.06 -5.67 6.32
N ALA A 52 10.35 -6.21 5.13
CA ALA A 52 10.84 -5.43 3.99
C ALA A 52 9.74 -4.53 3.43
N LYS A 53 9.96 -3.22 3.54
CA LYS A 53 9.13 -2.18 2.93
C LYS A 53 9.67 -1.82 1.55
N ASN A 54 8.77 -1.65 0.59
CA ASN A 54 9.11 -0.93 -0.63
C ASN A 54 9.21 0.58 -0.34
N GLN A 55 9.60 1.37 -1.33
CA GLN A 55 9.86 2.79 -1.09
C GLN A 55 8.58 3.53 -0.69
N PHE A 56 7.44 3.25 -1.34
CA PHE A 56 6.13 3.75 -0.91
C PHE A 56 5.82 3.45 0.57
N GLY A 57 6.05 2.22 1.03
CA GLY A 57 5.82 1.84 2.42
C GLY A 57 6.71 2.61 3.40
N LYS A 58 7.92 3.01 3.00
CA LYS A 58 8.81 3.86 3.81
C LYS A 58 8.33 5.30 3.82
N ASP A 59 7.93 5.83 2.66
CA ASP A 59 7.45 7.21 2.53
C ASP A 59 6.12 7.39 3.26
N PHE A 60 5.23 6.40 3.18
CA PHE A 60 3.98 6.37 3.93
C PHE A 60 4.23 6.30 5.45
N SER A 61 5.20 5.49 5.88
CA SER A 61 5.63 5.47 7.29
C SER A 61 6.22 6.81 7.74
N ALA A 62 7.02 7.48 6.88
CA ALA A 62 7.58 8.80 7.16
C ALA A 62 6.48 9.88 7.23
N ALA A 63 5.40 9.71 6.48
CA ALA A 63 4.18 10.51 6.57
C ALA A 63 3.24 10.10 7.73
N ALA A 64 3.75 9.35 8.71
CA ALA A 64 2.97 8.85 9.85
C ALA A 64 1.73 8.02 9.47
N HIS A 65 1.79 7.35 8.30
CA HIS A 65 0.69 6.57 7.72
C HIS A 65 -0.54 7.43 7.37
N ILE A 66 -0.31 8.67 6.97
CA ILE A 66 -1.34 9.61 6.52
C ILE A 66 -1.17 9.84 5.02
N TRP A 67 -2.27 9.77 4.27
CA TRP A 67 -2.33 10.19 2.87
C TRP A 67 -2.23 11.71 2.78
N THR A 68 -1.01 12.22 2.84
CA THR A 68 -0.73 13.65 2.73
C THR A 68 -0.60 14.06 1.26
N GLU A 69 -0.86 15.33 0.95
CA GLU A 69 -0.63 15.88 -0.38
C GLU A 69 0.84 15.67 -0.85
N SER A 70 1.80 15.77 0.07
CA SER A 70 3.22 15.51 -0.23
C SER A 70 3.46 14.07 -0.64
N LEU A 71 2.89 13.10 0.09
CA LEU A 71 3.00 11.69 -0.25
C LEU A 71 2.30 11.39 -1.58
N CYS A 72 1.10 11.92 -1.79
CA CYS A 72 0.35 11.77 -3.03
C CYS A 72 1.14 12.25 -4.26
N LYS A 73 1.87 13.38 -4.13
CA LYS A 73 2.70 13.95 -5.21
C LYS A 73 4.09 13.34 -5.35
N THR A 74 4.47 12.45 -4.43
CA THR A 74 5.75 11.76 -4.52
C THR A 74 5.64 10.64 -5.56
N ASP A 75 6.65 10.52 -6.40
CA ASP A 75 6.91 9.34 -7.22
C ASP A 75 7.83 8.43 -6.39
N SER A 76 7.24 7.49 -5.66
CA SER A 76 7.97 6.74 -4.63
C SER A 76 8.86 5.67 -5.23
N ASP A 77 8.52 5.08 -6.38
CA ASP A 77 9.31 4.02 -7.01
C ASP A 77 10.13 4.47 -8.22
N GLY A 78 9.94 5.71 -8.67
CA GLY A 78 10.76 6.37 -9.68
C GLY A 78 10.38 5.98 -11.11
N ASP A 79 9.14 5.53 -11.34
CA ASP A 79 8.66 5.15 -12.68
C ASP A 79 8.17 6.35 -13.52
N GLY A 80 8.17 7.54 -12.93
CA GLY A 80 7.73 8.79 -13.54
C GLY A 80 6.27 9.14 -13.27
N ARG A 81 5.56 8.35 -12.45
CA ARG A 81 4.19 8.60 -12.02
C ARG A 81 4.17 8.89 -10.52
N THR A 82 3.28 9.79 -10.12
CA THR A 82 3.06 10.05 -8.70
C THR A 82 2.19 8.97 -8.07
N ASN A 83 2.35 8.76 -6.76
CA ASN A 83 1.52 7.84 -5.98
C ASN A 83 0.01 8.12 -6.19
N GLY A 84 -0.37 9.39 -6.31
CA GLY A 84 -1.74 9.80 -6.60
C GLY A 84 -2.22 9.39 -8.00
N GLU A 85 -1.41 9.56 -9.03
CA GLU A 85 -1.76 9.12 -10.39
C GLU A 85 -1.96 7.60 -10.47
N GLU A 86 -1.17 6.85 -9.72
CA GLU A 86 -1.24 5.39 -9.72
C GLU A 86 -2.39 4.86 -8.87
N LEU A 87 -2.62 5.44 -7.69
CA LEU A 87 -3.69 5.02 -6.78
C LEU A 87 -5.06 5.66 -7.08
N GLY A 88 -5.17 6.47 -8.14
CA GLY A 88 -6.44 7.03 -8.60
C GLY A 88 -6.88 8.31 -7.88
N ASP A 89 -5.93 9.05 -7.30
CA ASP A 89 -6.07 10.39 -6.73
C ASP A 89 -5.07 11.38 -7.38
N PRO A 90 -5.16 11.64 -8.71
CA PRO A 90 -4.19 12.49 -9.42
C PRO A 90 -4.23 13.97 -9.02
N ARG A 91 -5.24 14.39 -8.25
CA ARG A 91 -5.37 15.76 -7.75
C ARG A 91 -4.99 15.90 -6.28
N CYS A 92 -4.69 14.80 -5.60
CA CYS A 92 -4.38 14.79 -4.17
C CYS A 92 -5.49 15.39 -3.30
N GLU A 93 -6.74 15.04 -3.62
CA GLU A 93 -7.95 15.55 -2.97
C GLU A 93 -8.66 14.47 -2.13
N TRP A 94 -8.24 13.20 -2.25
CA TRP A 94 -8.89 12.09 -1.54
C TRP A 94 -8.63 12.13 -0.03
N ASN A 95 -9.69 11.90 0.76
CA ASN A 95 -9.60 11.66 2.19
C ASN A 95 -10.14 10.28 2.56
N ILE A 96 -9.79 9.81 3.76
CA ILE A 96 -10.23 8.51 4.27
C ILE A 96 -11.77 8.41 4.20
N GLY A 97 -12.25 7.39 3.48
CA GLY A 97 -13.68 7.12 3.28
C GLY A 97 -14.27 7.73 2.00
N ASP A 98 -13.55 8.62 1.31
CA ASP A 98 -14.01 9.19 0.05
C ASP A 98 -13.94 8.14 -1.08
N ARG A 99 -14.71 8.40 -2.16
CA ARG A 99 -14.53 7.67 -3.41
C ARG A 99 -13.35 8.27 -4.18
N PRO A 100 -12.30 7.51 -4.53
CA PRO A 100 -11.21 8.00 -5.36
C PRO A 100 -11.72 8.55 -6.71
N ALA A 101 -11.01 9.56 -7.23
CA ALA A 101 -11.39 10.23 -8.48
C ALA A 101 -11.31 9.27 -9.69
N GLY A 102 -10.31 8.39 -9.69
CA GLY A 102 -10.09 7.36 -10.71
C GLY A 102 -9.90 5.98 -10.11
N SER A 103 -9.71 4.99 -10.98
CA SER A 103 -9.28 3.64 -10.60
C SER A 103 -7.77 3.61 -10.38
N ALA A 104 -7.29 2.69 -9.54
CA ALA A 104 -5.87 2.40 -9.49
C ALA A 104 -5.39 1.87 -10.85
N SER A 105 -4.21 2.29 -11.27
CA SER A 105 -3.66 2.05 -12.61
C SER A 105 -2.15 1.79 -12.62
N GLY A 106 -1.56 1.63 -11.44
CA GLY A 106 -0.14 1.31 -11.21
C GLY A 106 0.07 0.93 -9.76
N HIS A 107 1.30 0.53 -9.42
CA HIS A 107 1.70 0.17 -8.08
C HIS A 107 2.72 1.18 -7.50
N PRO A 108 2.38 1.96 -6.45
CA PRO A 108 3.16 3.13 -6.01
C PRO A 108 4.55 2.86 -5.45
N GLY A 109 4.87 1.59 -5.21
CA GLY A 109 6.15 1.14 -4.66
C GLY A 109 6.88 0.11 -5.51
N ILE A 110 6.46 -0.11 -6.76
CA ILE A 110 7.07 -1.09 -7.67
C ILE A 110 7.19 -0.44 -9.04
N CYS A 111 8.38 0.02 -9.41
CA CYS A 111 8.59 0.70 -10.68
C CYS A 111 8.13 -0.15 -11.89
N GLU A 112 7.26 0.44 -12.72
CA GLU A 112 6.67 -0.18 -13.91
C GLU A 112 7.11 0.51 -15.21
N PRO A 113 7.28 -0.22 -16.33
CA PRO A 113 7.27 -1.68 -16.43
C PRO A 113 8.50 -2.30 -15.78
N ILE A 114 8.28 -3.40 -15.06
CA ILE A 114 9.35 -4.12 -14.35
C ILE A 114 10.47 -4.51 -15.32
N GLY A 115 11.71 -4.17 -14.98
CA GLY A 115 12.89 -4.50 -15.77
C GLY A 115 13.08 -3.64 -17.03
N SER A 116 12.27 -2.59 -17.21
CA SER A 116 12.53 -1.55 -18.20
C SER A 116 13.82 -0.79 -17.89
N GLY A 117 14.33 -0.04 -18.87
CA GLY A 117 15.51 0.82 -18.68
C GLY A 117 15.29 1.90 -17.61
N ALA A 118 14.06 2.42 -17.48
CA ALA A 118 13.71 3.38 -16.43
C ALA A 118 13.77 2.73 -15.03
N CYS A 119 13.32 1.48 -14.94
CA CYS A 119 13.28 0.72 -13.70
C CYS A 119 14.56 -0.10 -13.42
N SER A 120 15.69 0.22 -14.07
CA SER A 120 16.94 -0.56 -13.89
C SER A 120 17.55 -0.43 -12.49
N ASN A 121 17.20 0.65 -11.77
CA ASN A 121 17.70 0.92 -10.41
C ASN A 121 16.92 0.15 -9.33
N GLN A 122 15.74 -0.39 -9.65
CA GLN A 122 14.97 -1.19 -8.73
C GLN A 122 15.33 -2.67 -8.89
N ALA A 123 15.83 -3.29 -7.82
CA ALA A 123 16.24 -4.69 -7.84
C ALA A 123 15.08 -5.70 -7.87
N PHE A 124 13.84 -5.22 -7.69
CA PHE A 124 12.63 -6.05 -7.66
C PHE A 124 12.41 -6.80 -8.99
N ARG A 125 11.95 -8.04 -8.88
CA ARG A 125 11.48 -8.87 -10.00
C ARG A 125 10.30 -9.72 -9.57
N CYS A 126 9.38 -10.03 -10.48
CA CYS A 126 8.31 -10.97 -10.18
C CYS A 126 8.86 -12.32 -9.71
N GLY A 127 8.31 -12.83 -8.61
CA GLY A 127 8.76 -14.07 -7.97
C GLY A 127 9.92 -13.92 -6.97
N CYS A 128 10.41 -12.71 -6.70
CA CYS A 128 11.29 -12.47 -5.55
C CYS A 128 10.45 -12.35 -4.26
N HIS A 129 10.99 -12.80 -3.13
CA HIS A 129 10.35 -12.67 -1.82
C HIS A 129 11.28 -12.09 -0.76
N GLY A 130 10.75 -11.17 0.06
CA GLY A 130 11.46 -10.54 1.17
C GLY A 130 12.77 -9.87 0.75
N ASN A 131 13.88 -10.21 1.40
CA ASN A 131 15.19 -9.60 1.13
C ASN A 131 15.75 -9.91 -0.26
N GLN A 132 15.17 -10.87 -0.99
CA GLN A 132 15.56 -11.17 -2.37
C GLN A 132 15.14 -10.07 -3.35
N CYS A 133 14.22 -9.18 -2.96
CA CYS A 133 13.71 -8.08 -3.78
C CYS A 133 14.46 -6.75 -3.57
N VAL A 134 15.30 -6.65 -2.55
CA VAL A 134 15.82 -5.36 -2.04
C VAL A 134 17.25 -5.05 -2.56
N GLY A 135 17.80 -5.89 -3.44
CA GLY A 135 19.22 -5.83 -3.82
C GLY A 135 20.13 -6.26 -2.65
N ARG A 136 21.36 -6.66 -2.95
CA ARG A 136 22.39 -6.93 -1.93
C ARG A 136 23.17 -5.67 -1.62
#